data_AF-A0A117ICD3-F1
#
_entry.id   AF-A0A117ICD3-F1
#
_cell.length_a   1.000
_cell.length_b   1.000
_cell.length_c   1.000
_cell.angle_alpha   90.00
_cell.angle_beta   90.00
_cell.angle_gamma   90.00
#
_symmetry.space_group_name_H-M   'P 1'
#
loop_
_entity.id
_entity.type
_entity.pdbx_description
1 polymer ?
#
loop_
_entity_poly.entity_id
_entity_poly.type
_entity_poly.pdbx_seq_one_letter_code
_entity_poly.pdbx_strand_id
1 'polypeptide(L)' 'MSAHCRECADGLAHCHGTVILHIGWRAECTEDCGHPEMDHTYTIDCMAVGCGCAQDQPIGSGTLSSGSLSA' A
#
# COMPACT_ATOMS: atom_id res chain seq x y z
N MET A 1 5.39 -5.55 -28.49
CA MET A 1 4.71 -5.69 -27.19
C MET A 1 3.36 -5.02 -27.31
N SER A 2 2.24 -5.72 -27.08
CA SER A 2 0.92 -5.09 -26.99
C SER A 2 0.87 -4.20 -25.74
N ALA A 3 0.23 -3.03 -25.83
CA ALA A 3 -0.02 -2.16 -24.69
C ALA A 3 -1.10 -2.71 -23.72
N HIS A 4 -1.64 -3.90 -24.02
CA HIS A 4 -2.70 -4.56 -23.27
C HIS A 4 -2.13 -5.72 -22.46
N CYS A 5 -2.38 -5.76 -21.15
CA CYS A 5 -2.06 -6.92 -20.31
C CYS A 5 -3.06 -8.05 -20.54
N ARG A 6 -2.78 -9.23 -19.97
CA ARG A 6 -3.64 -10.40 -20.10
C ARG A 6 -5.03 -10.14 -19.51
N GLU A 7 -5.11 -9.53 -18.33
CA GLU A 7 -6.42 -9.24 -17.70
C GLU A 7 -7.28 -8.31 -18.55
N CYS A 8 -6.69 -7.27 -19.18
CA CYS A 8 -7.43 -6.41 -20.10
C CYS A 8 -7.94 -7.20 -21.32
N ALA A 9 -7.17 -8.16 -21.84
CA ALA A 9 -7.57 -8.98 -22.99
C ALA A 9 -8.71 -9.95 -22.64
N ASP A 10 -8.73 -10.46 -21.41
CA ASP A 10 -9.75 -11.39 -20.90
C ASP A 10 -10.97 -10.66 -20.30
N GLY A 11 -10.97 -9.33 -20.26
CA GLY A 11 -12.07 -8.52 -19.73
C GLY A 11 -12.28 -8.65 -18.23
N LEU A 12 -11.23 -9.01 -17.49
CA LEU A 12 -11.29 -9.15 -16.03
C LEU A 12 -11.27 -7.77 -15.35
N ALA A 13 -11.97 -7.63 -14.23
CA ALA A 13 -11.87 -6.44 -13.40
C ALA A 13 -10.48 -6.35 -12.79
N HIS A 14 -9.76 -5.26 -13.06
CA HIS A 14 -8.44 -4.98 -12.51
C HIS A 14 -8.09 -3.49 -12.69
N CYS A 15 -7.06 -3.05 -11.97
CA CYS A 15 -6.48 -1.72 -12.13
C CYS A 15 -4.95 -1.81 -12.30
N HIS A 16 -4.36 -0.87 -13.04
CA HIS A 16 -2.90 -0.76 -13.24
C HIS A 16 -2.23 0.21 -12.25
N GLY A 17 -3.03 0.90 -11.45
CA GLY A 17 -2.53 1.75 -10.37
C GLY A 17 -2.00 0.94 -9.20
N THR A 18 -1.28 1.62 -8.32
CA THR A 18 -0.84 1.06 -7.05
C THR A 18 -1.76 1.57 -5.95
N VAL A 19 -2.24 0.69 -5.09
CA VAL A 19 -3.02 1.10 -3.91
C VAL A 19 -2.06 1.46 -2.78
N ILE A 20 -2.18 2.68 -2.28
CA ILE A 20 -1.51 3.14 -1.08
C ILE A 20 -2.38 2.82 0.13
N LEU A 21 -1.85 2.00 1.04
CA LEU A 21 -2.51 1.62 2.28
C LEU A 21 -2.18 2.64 3.35
N HIS A 22 -3.15 3.51 3.65
CA HIS A 22 -3.00 4.56 4.65
C HIS A 22 -3.29 4.06 6.06
N ILE A 23 -2.55 4.62 7.03
CA ILE A 23 -2.85 4.37 8.45
C ILE A 23 -4.02 5.26 8.89
N GLY A 24 -5.15 4.64 9.23
CA GLY A 24 -6.33 5.33 9.76
C GLY A 24 -7.18 6.07 8.72
N TRP A 25 -6.85 5.94 7.43
CA TRP A 25 -7.61 6.49 6.32
C TRP A 25 -7.97 5.39 5.32
N ARG A 26 -8.89 5.70 4.39
CA ARG A 26 -9.19 4.80 3.28
C ARG A 26 -7.96 4.56 2.42
N ALA A 27 -7.83 3.35 1.87
CA ALA A 27 -6.86 3.07 0.84
C ALA A 27 -7.13 3.95 -0.41
N GLU A 28 -6.06 4.36 -1.09
CA GLU A 28 -6.13 5.24 -2.26
C GLU A 28 -5.36 4.63 -3.42
N CYS A 29 -5.98 4.58 -4.61
CA CYS A 29 -5.29 4.17 -5.83
C CYS A 29 -4.64 5.39 -6.50
N THR A 30 -3.39 5.26 -6.94
CA THR A 30 -2.68 6.35 -7.65
C THR A 30 -3.36 6.83 -8.92
N GLU A 31 -4.23 5.99 -9.50
CA GLU A 31 -4.99 6.28 -10.72
C GLU A 31 -6.46 6.67 -10.44
N ASP A 32 -6.82 6.88 -9.16
CA ASP A 32 -8.18 7.24 -8.70
C ASP A 32 -9.29 6.35 -9.31
N CYS A 33 -9.06 5.04 -9.30
CA CYS A 33 -10.01 4.09 -9.88
C CYS A 33 -11.14 3.74 -8.90
N GLY A 34 -12.33 3.41 -9.42
CA GLY A 34 -13.50 3.01 -8.62
C GLY A 34 -13.53 1.53 -8.19
N HIS A 35 -12.44 0.78 -8.38
CA HIS A 35 -12.37 -0.63 -8.02
C HIS A 35 -12.01 -0.82 -6.54
N PRO A 36 -12.51 -1.89 -5.88
CA PRO A 36 -12.06 -2.24 -4.54
C PRO A 36 -10.56 -2.57 -4.53
N GLU A 37 -9.92 -2.42 -3.36
CA GLU A 37 -8.50 -2.72 -3.17
C GLU A 37 -8.11 -4.13 -3.64
N MET A 38 -8.98 -5.12 -3.42
CA MET A 38 -8.78 -6.52 -3.81
C MET A 38 -8.65 -6.76 -5.32
N ASP A 39 -9.09 -5.82 -6.16
CA ASP A 39 -8.96 -5.88 -7.62
C ASP A 39 -7.62 -5.30 -8.11
N HIS A 40 -6.78 -4.79 -7.20
CA HIS A 40 -5.46 -4.28 -7.53
C HIS A 40 -4.40 -5.35 -7.30
N THR A 41 -3.50 -5.49 -8.27
CA THR A 41 -2.34 -6.39 -8.14
C THR A 41 -1.26 -5.80 -7.24
N TYR A 42 -1.18 -4.46 -7.17
CA TYR A 42 -0.09 -3.77 -6.49
C TYR A 42 -0.63 -2.95 -5.32
N THR A 43 -0.07 -3.21 -4.14
CA THR A 43 -0.30 -2.43 -2.93
C THR A 43 1.03 -1.97 -2.35
N ILE A 44 1.03 -0.83 -1.67
CA ILE A 44 2.19 -0.28 -0.98
C ILE A 44 1.74 0.41 0.31
N ASP A 45 2.47 0.19 1.40
CA ASP A 45 2.21 0.89 2.66
C ASP A 45 2.54 2.38 2.55
N CYS A 46 1.69 3.24 3.12
CA CYS A 46 1.91 4.69 3.12
C CYS A 46 3.22 5.10 3.83
N MET A 47 3.76 4.24 4.69
CA MET A 47 5.07 4.42 5.31
C MET A 47 6.20 4.37 4.28
N ALA A 48 6.15 3.44 3.32
CA ALA A 48 7.16 3.32 2.27
C ALA A 48 7.11 4.51 1.29
N VAL A 49 5.92 5.09 1.11
CA VAL A 49 5.71 6.30 0.29
C VAL A 49 6.14 7.57 1.03
N GLY A 50 6.14 7.57 2.37
CA GLY A 50 6.42 8.75 3.20
C GLY A 50 5.22 9.68 3.36
N CYS A 51 3.99 9.15 3.33
CA CYS A 51 2.78 9.94 3.53
C CYS A 51 2.73 10.58 4.92
N GLY A 52 2.13 11.76 5.03
CA GLY A 52 1.95 12.47 6.31
C GLY A 52 1.23 11.64 7.37
N CYS A 53 0.23 10.84 6.97
CA CYS A 53 -0.47 9.94 7.89
C CYS A 53 0.43 8.91 8.59
N ALA A 54 1.57 8.53 7.99
CA ALA A 54 2.57 7.68 8.64
C ALA A 54 3.46 8.46 9.63
N GLN A 55 3.71 9.74 9.36
CA GLN A 55 4.53 10.62 10.20
C GLN A 55 3.77 11.09 11.45
N ASP A 56 2.46 11.29 11.32
CA ASP A 56 1.56 11.67 12.41
C ASP A 56 1.24 10.51 13.38
N GLN A 57 1.73 9.30 13.10
CA GLN A 57 1.57 8.21 14.06
C GLN A 57 2.38 8.51 15.31
N PRO A 58 1.80 8.37 16.52
CA PRO A 58 2.56 8.52 17.74
C PRO A 58 3.75 7.56 17.67
N ILE A 59 4.95 8.08 17.91
CA ILE A 59 6.21 7.31 17.92
C ILE A 59 6.10 6.23 18.99
N GLY A 60 5.52 5.09 18.62
CA GLY A 60 5.21 3.97 19.47
C GLY A 60 6.08 2.79 19.08
N SER A 61 7.23 2.68 19.76
CA SER A 61 8.00 1.44 19.96
C SER A 61 8.16 0.49 18.76
N GLY A 62 8.85 0.94 17.71
CA GLY A 62 9.49 0.03 16.75
C GLY A 62 10.92 -0.31 17.18
N THR A 63 11.08 -1.27 18.09
CA THR A 63 12.34 -1.96 18.47
C THR A 63 13.52 -1.10 18.98
N LEU A 64 13.55 -0.82 20.29
CA LEU A 64 14.82 -0.94 21.02
C LEU A 64 15.05 -2.44 21.25
N SER A 65 15.57 -3.15 20.25
CA SER A 65 16.28 -4.41 20.52
C SER A 65 17.63 -4.06 21.15
N SER A 66 17.60 -3.53 22.37
CA SER A 66 18.76 -3.56 23.26
C SER A 66 18.63 -4.82 24.10
N GLY A 67 19.01 -5.95 23.49
CA GLY A 67 19.25 -7.16 24.24
C GLY A 67 20.43 -6.95 25.17
N SER A 68 20.15 -6.72 26.45
CA SER A 68 21.07 -6.95 27.57
C SER A 68 20.24 -7.37 28.79
N LEU A 69 19.89 -8.65 28.86
CA LEU A 69 19.46 -9.32 30.08
C LEU A 69 20.49 -10.41 30.39
N SER A 70 21.27 -10.20 31.44
CA SER A 70 21.89 -11.19 32.35
C SER A 70 22.78 -10.36 33.30
N ALA A 71 22.28 -10.04 34.50
CA ALA A 71 22.39 -10.84 35.73
C ALA A 71 23.78 -10.69 36.37
#